data_AF-A0A318LD64-F1
#
_entry.id   AF-A0A318LD64-F1
#
_cell.length_a   1.000
_cell.length_b   1.000
_cell.length_c   1.000
_cell.angle_alpha   90.00
_cell.angle_beta   90.00
_cell.angle_gamma   90.00
#
_symmetry.space_group_name_H-M   'P 1'
#
loop_
_entity.id
_entity.type
_entity.pdbx_description
1 polymer ?
#
loop_
_entity_poly.entity_id
_entity_poly.type
_entity_poly.pdbx_seq_one_letter_code
_entity_poly.pdbx_strand_id
1 'polypeptide(L)'
;MSTGGLGVHGLTGQLLTVARLGDLDELTALLTRLLGRTAPHRHLYDLVLRELVAIVARALRERAGADGDEEGVFVVDVFDDEDTTVPIDDVQPALRAVLRAVLASLNDDPADAGFQLGLVAGDPDPLARLDAALHVLLWADVLSGGPD
;
A
#
# COMPACT_ATOMS: atom_id res chain seq x y z
N MET A 1 16.05 -27.18 5.15
CA MET A 1 14.84 -26.35 5.17
C MET A 1 14.80 -25.59 3.84
N SER A 2 13.79 -25.87 3.02
CA SER A 2 13.71 -25.36 1.64
C SER A 2 13.54 -23.84 1.61
N THR A 3 14.45 -23.16 0.95
CA THR A 3 14.26 -21.80 0.42
C THR A 3 13.30 -21.87 -0.77
N GLY A 4 12.03 -22.13 -0.50
CA GLY A 4 10.96 -21.90 -1.47
C GLY A 4 10.82 -20.40 -1.65
N GLY A 5 10.98 -19.89 -2.88
CA GLY A 5 10.81 -18.47 -3.18
C GLY A 5 9.48 -17.99 -2.61
N LEU A 6 9.53 -16.99 -1.73
CA LEU A 6 8.34 -16.39 -1.16
C LEU A 6 7.51 -15.85 -2.34
N GLY A 7 6.36 -16.47 -2.59
CA GLY A 7 5.35 -15.86 -3.46
C GLY A 7 4.93 -14.51 -2.89
N VAL A 8 4.20 -13.71 -3.70
CA VAL A 8 3.78 -12.34 -3.35
C VAL A 8 3.18 -12.29 -1.92
N HIS A 9 2.27 -13.20 -1.60
CA HIS A 9 1.65 -13.31 -0.27
C HIS A 9 2.65 -13.49 0.88
N GLY A 10 3.65 -14.37 0.70
CA GLY A 10 4.68 -14.59 1.70
C GLY A 10 5.58 -13.38 1.89
N LEU A 11 5.90 -12.67 0.81
CA LEU A 11 6.70 -11.45 0.87
C LEU A 11 5.92 -10.29 1.52
N THR A 12 4.66 -10.09 1.15
CA THR A 12 3.77 -9.09 1.74
C THR A 12 3.59 -9.35 3.25
N GLY A 13 3.35 -10.60 3.63
CA GLY A 13 3.25 -11.00 5.04
C GLY A 13 4.56 -10.78 5.82
N GLN A 14 5.71 -11.02 5.20
CA GLN A 14 7.00 -10.74 5.80
C GLN A 14 7.22 -9.24 6.00
N LEU A 15 6.90 -8.40 5.01
CA LEU A 15 6.99 -6.94 5.12
C LEU A 15 6.14 -6.42 6.27
N LEU A 16 4.89 -6.88 6.39
CA LEU A 16 4.00 -6.51 7.50
C LEU A 16 4.54 -6.96 8.86
N THR A 17 5.04 -8.19 8.94
CA THR A 17 5.61 -8.73 10.19
C THR A 17 6.80 -7.89 10.65
N VAL A 18 7.70 -7.55 9.73
CA VAL A 18 8.91 -6.78 10.02
C VAL A 18 8.55 -5.33 10.37
N ALA A 19 7.59 -4.71 9.68
CA ALA A 19 7.08 -3.39 10.02
C ALA A 19 6.51 -3.33 11.45
N ARG A 20 5.71 -4.33 11.84
CA ARG A 20 5.15 -4.45 13.20
C ARG A 20 6.19 -4.57 14.28
N LEU A 21 7.27 -5.29 14.00
CA LEU A 21 8.37 -5.49 14.94
C LEU A 21 9.26 -4.24 15.06
N GLY A 22 9.08 -3.24 14.20
CA GLY A 22 9.92 -2.04 14.17
C GLY A 22 11.35 -2.32 13.73
N ASP A 23 11.62 -3.46 13.09
CA ASP A 23 12.95 -3.84 12.62
C ASP A 23 13.27 -3.14 11.30
N LEU A 24 13.77 -1.90 11.41
CA LEU A 24 14.07 -1.03 10.27
C LEU A 24 15.19 -1.59 9.38
N ASP A 25 16.14 -2.33 9.96
CA ASP A 25 17.26 -2.92 9.22
C ASP A 25 16.75 -4.04 8.30
N GLU A 26 15.93 -4.94 8.82
CA GLU A 26 15.30 -6.00 8.02
C GLU A 26 14.29 -5.42 7.02
N LEU A 27 13.53 -4.40 7.40
CA LEU A 27 12.58 -3.75 6.49
C LEU A 27 13.32 -3.15 5.28
N THR A 28 14.43 -2.46 5.54
CA THR A 28 15.30 -1.90 4.50
C THR A 28 15.88 -3.02 3.62
N ALA A 29 16.32 -4.12 4.21
CA ALA A 29 16.83 -5.27 3.47
C ALA A 29 15.77 -5.89 2.54
N LEU A 30 14.50 -5.95 2.95
CA LEU A 30 13.41 -6.45 2.11
C LEU A 30 13.05 -5.46 0.99
N LEU A 31 12.93 -4.17 1.30
CA LEU A 31 12.58 -3.13 0.33
C LEU A 31 13.65 -2.95 -0.76
N THR A 32 14.94 -3.07 -0.40
CA THR A 32 16.03 -3.01 -1.39
C THR A 32 15.99 -4.16 -2.40
N ARG A 33 15.42 -5.32 -2.02
CA ARG A 33 15.21 -6.46 -2.94
C ARG A 33 14.04 -6.25 -3.92
N LEU A 34 13.19 -5.25 -3.67
CA LEU A 34 12.04 -4.90 -4.51
C LEU A 34 12.28 -3.66 -5.38
N LEU A 35 12.93 -2.62 -4.86
CA LEU A 35 12.91 -1.29 -5.48
C LEU A 35 14.08 -0.97 -6.41
N GLY A 36 15.23 -1.63 -6.18
CA GLY A 36 16.47 -1.37 -6.93
C GLY A 36 16.40 -1.77 -8.41
N ARG A 37 17.19 -1.09 -9.26
CA ARG A 37 17.25 -1.37 -10.71
C ARG A 37 17.66 -2.81 -11.02
N THR A 38 18.58 -3.35 -10.23
CA THR A 38 19.07 -4.74 -10.31
C THR A 38 18.50 -5.63 -9.21
N ALA A 39 17.42 -5.18 -8.56
CA ALA A 39 16.88 -5.90 -7.42
C ALA A 39 16.24 -7.22 -7.88
N PRO A 40 16.53 -8.34 -7.18
CA PRO A 40 16.16 -9.67 -7.64
C PRO A 40 14.65 -9.85 -7.77
N HIS A 41 13.86 -9.13 -6.95
CA HIS A 41 12.41 -9.27 -6.89
C HIS A 41 11.70 -8.03 -7.45
N ARG A 42 12.36 -7.20 -8.27
CA ARG A 42 11.76 -5.98 -8.84
C ARG A 42 10.43 -6.23 -9.56
N HIS A 43 10.31 -7.36 -10.24
CA HIS A 43 9.09 -7.76 -10.96
C HIS A 43 7.89 -8.04 -10.03
N LEU A 44 8.12 -8.25 -8.73
CA LEU A 44 7.06 -8.47 -7.73
C LEU A 44 6.52 -7.17 -7.15
N TYR A 45 7.17 -6.02 -7.40
CA TYR A 45 6.80 -4.76 -6.76
C TYR A 45 5.34 -4.36 -6.99
N ASP A 46 4.87 -4.39 -8.25
CA ASP A 46 3.46 -4.11 -8.58
C ASP A 46 2.50 -5.09 -7.88
N LEU A 47 2.87 -6.37 -7.80
CA LEU A 47 2.05 -7.39 -7.16
C LEU A 47 1.97 -7.20 -5.64
N VAL A 48 3.09 -6.82 -5.01
CA VAL A 48 3.14 -6.49 -3.57
C VAL A 48 2.29 -5.25 -3.29
N LEU A 49 2.37 -4.20 -4.11
CA LEU A 49 1.52 -3.02 -3.95
C LEU A 49 0.02 -3.37 -4.06
N ARG A 50 -0.36 -4.19 -5.05
CA ARG A 50 -1.75 -4.67 -5.21
C ARG A 50 -2.23 -5.40 -3.97
N GLU A 51 -1.40 -6.26 -3.41
CA GLU A 51 -1.76 -7.02 -2.22
C GLU A 51 -1.90 -6.12 -0.99
N LEU A 52 -0.98 -5.17 -0.79
CA LEU A 52 -1.07 -4.20 0.30
C LEU A 52 -2.33 -3.32 0.17
N VAL A 53 -2.65 -2.83 -1.03
CA VAL A 53 -3.89 -2.08 -1.29
C VAL A 53 -5.13 -2.93 -1.00
N ALA A 54 -5.12 -4.20 -1.40
CA ALA A 54 -6.24 -5.11 -1.10
C ALA A 54 -6.43 -5.34 0.40
N ILE A 55 -5.34 -5.42 1.16
CA ILE A 55 -5.38 -5.52 2.64
C ILE A 55 -6.03 -4.26 3.23
N VAL A 56 -5.59 -3.07 2.80
CA VAL A 56 -6.14 -1.77 3.24
C VAL A 56 -7.64 -1.67 2.91
N ALA A 57 -8.02 -1.92 1.66
CA ALA A 57 -9.40 -1.80 1.21
C ALA A 57 -10.33 -2.78 1.94
N ARG A 58 -9.88 -4.02 2.19
CA ARG A 58 -10.63 -5.00 2.96
C ARG A 58 -10.85 -4.53 4.40
N ALA A 59 -9.80 -4.06 5.09
CA ALA A 59 -9.91 -3.61 6.47
C ALA A 59 -10.87 -2.42 6.61
N LEU A 60 -10.84 -1.48 5.67
CA LEU A 60 -11.77 -0.34 5.64
C LEU A 60 -13.21 -0.76 5.39
N ARG A 61 -13.46 -1.72 4.49
CA ARG A 61 -14.81 -2.28 4.27
C ARG A 61 -15.36 -3.01 5.48
N GLU A 62 -14.53 -3.81 6.15
CA GLU A 62 -14.91 -4.51 7.37
C GLU A 62 -15.32 -3.51 8.46
N ARG A 63 -14.60 -2.38 8.56
CA ARG A 63 -14.92 -1.30 9.50
C ARG A 63 -16.23 -0.57 9.12
N ALA A 64 -16.40 -0.19 7.85
CA ALA A 64 -17.62 0.46 7.38
C ALA A 64 -18.87 -0.42 7.53
N GLY A 65 -18.74 -1.74 7.28
CA GLY A 65 -19.83 -2.70 7.50
C GLY A 65 -20.20 -2.84 8.98
N ALA A 66 -19.22 -2.75 9.90
CA ALA A 66 -19.50 -2.71 11.33
C ALA A 66 -20.29 -1.46 11.77
N ASP A 67 -20.11 -0.35 11.03
CA ASP A 67 -20.82 0.91 11.25
C ASP A 67 -22.20 0.98 10.55
N GLY A 68 -22.53 -0.01 9.71
CA GLY A 68 -23.82 -0.14 9.03
C GLY A 68 -23.92 0.54 7.65
N ASP A 69 -22.80 1.00 7.09
CA ASP A 69 -22.73 1.73 5.81
C ASP A 69 -22.25 0.84 4.64
N GLU A 70 -22.89 -0.32 4.44
CA GLU A 70 -22.47 -1.30 3.42
C GLU A 70 -22.68 -0.84 1.96
N GLU A 71 -23.57 0.15 1.72
CA GLU A 71 -23.95 0.63 0.39
C GLU A 71 -23.40 2.04 0.06
N GLY A 72 -22.52 2.58 0.92
CA GLY A 72 -21.94 3.90 0.77
C GLY A 72 -20.88 4.00 -0.34
N VAL A 73 -20.71 5.19 -0.89
CA VAL A 73 -19.57 5.52 -1.76
C VAL A 73 -18.40 5.95 -0.87
N PHE A 74 -17.23 5.35 -1.08
CA PHE A 74 -16.03 5.74 -0.35
C PHE A 74 -15.41 6.98 -0.98
N VAL A 75 -15.22 8.01 -0.16
CA VAL A 75 -14.52 9.26 -0.52
C VAL A 75 -13.30 9.46 0.38
N VAL A 76 -12.36 10.30 -0.04
CA VAL A 76 -11.19 10.66 0.76
C VAL A 76 -11.11 12.16 0.93
N ASP A 77 -10.88 12.58 2.16
CA ASP A 77 -10.41 13.92 2.49
C ASP A 77 -8.96 13.79 2.99
N VAL A 78 -8.08 14.67 2.50
CA VAL A 78 -6.66 14.67 2.85
C VAL A 78 -6.38 15.90 3.71
N PHE A 79 -5.66 15.71 4.80
CA PHE A 79 -5.27 16.76 5.73
C PHE A 79 -3.76 16.70 5.96
N ASP A 80 -3.16 17.85 6.23
CA ASP A 80 -1.78 17.94 6.72
C ASP A 80 -1.72 17.76 8.25
N ASP A 81 -0.53 17.95 8.83
CA ASP A 81 -0.28 17.81 10.27
C ASP A 81 -0.91 18.93 11.12
N GLU A 82 -1.34 20.02 10.48
CA GLU A 82 -2.08 21.12 11.10
C GLU A 82 -3.60 20.98 10.94
N ASP A 83 -4.08 19.82 10.48
CA ASP A 83 -5.49 19.52 10.20
C ASP A 83 -6.10 20.41 9.10
N THR A 84 -5.26 20.93 8.22
CA THR A 84 -5.70 21.76 7.07
C THR A 84 -5.96 20.86 5.87
N THR A 85 -7.10 21.07 5.20
CA THR A 85 -7.45 20.31 4.00
C THR A 85 -6.44 20.56 2.88
N VAL A 86 -5.85 19.48 2.39
CA VAL A 86 -4.91 19.47 1.27
C VAL A 86 -5.63 19.01 0.00
N PRO A 87 -5.60 19.79 -1.09
CA PRO A 87 -6.10 19.33 -2.38
C PRO A 87 -5.38 18.06 -2.81
N ILE A 88 -6.12 17.06 -3.29
CA ILE A 88 -5.53 15.80 -3.75
C ILE A 88 -4.44 16.02 -4.81
N ASP A 89 -4.50 17.11 -5.58
CA ASP A 89 -3.52 17.41 -6.62
C ASP A 89 -2.17 17.92 -6.11
N ASP A 90 -2.13 18.39 -4.86
CA ASP A 90 -0.91 18.83 -4.17
C ASP A 90 -0.21 17.66 -3.44
N VAL A 91 -0.88 16.50 -3.32
CA VAL A 91 -0.28 15.27 -2.80
C VAL A 91 0.77 14.76 -3.78
N GLN A 92 1.90 14.29 -3.23
CA GLN A 92 2.99 13.72 -4.02
C GLN A 92 2.48 12.67 -5.02
N PRO A 93 2.93 12.68 -6.29
CA PRO A 93 2.31 11.88 -7.36
C PRO A 93 2.16 10.39 -7.06
N ALA A 94 3.20 9.75 -6.50
CA ALA A 94 3.17 8.32 -6.19
C ALA A 94 2.18 8.02 -5.06
N LEU A 95 2.20 8.81 -3.98
CA LEU A 95 1.24 8.68 -2.88
C LEU A 95 -0.21 8.91 -3.35
N ARG A 96 -0.42 9.94 -4.18
CA ARG A 96 -1.71 10.24 -4.80
C ARG A 96 -2.24 9.07 -5.63
N ALA A 97 -1.38 8.42 -6.41
CA ALA A 97 -1.76 7.25 -7.19
C ALA A 97 -2.14 6.06 -6.27
N VAL A 98 -1.40 5.82 -5.18
CA VAL A 98 -1.77 4.80 -4.19
C VAL A 98 -3.12 5.11 -3.52
N LEU A 99 -3.37 6.37 -3.11
CA LEU A 99 -4.67 6.78 -2.56
C LEU A 99 -5.81 6.51 -3.55
N ARG A 100 -5.62 6.88 -4.82
CA ARG A 100 -6.60 6.59 -5.87
C ARG A 100 -6.78 5.09 -6.09
N ALA A 101 -5.73 4.29 -6.00
CA ALA A 101 -5.83 2.84 -6.09
C ALA A 101 -6.65 2.23 -4.94
N VAL A 102 -6.49 2.74 -3.72
CA VAL A 102 -7.29 2.33 -2.55
C VAL A 102 -8.76 2.71 -2.77
N LEU A 103 -9.04 3.96 -3.15
CA LEU A 103 -10.40 4.41 -3.43
C LEU A 103 -11.09 3.63 -4.55
N ALA A 104 -10.39 3.38 -5.66
CA ALA A 104 -10.89 2.57 -6.75
C ALA A 104 -11.17 1.14 -6.29
N SER A 105 -10.27 0.56 -5.48
CA SER A 105 -10.48 -0.77 -4.90
C SER A 105 -11.68 -0.82 -3.94
N LEU A 106 -11.93 0.24 -3.17
CA LEU A 106 -13.07 0.35 -2.27
C LEU A 106 -14.40 0.49 -3.00
N ASN A 107 -14.40 1.19 -4.14
CA ASN A 107 -15.56 1.44 -4.98
C ASN A 107 -15.71 0.44 -6.14
N ASP A 108 -15.09 -0.74 -6.04
CA ASP A 108 -15.20 -1.85 -7.01
C ASP A 108 -14.80 -1.48 -8.46
N ASP A 109 -13.79 -0.61 -8.62
CA ASP A 109 -13.13 -0.31 -9.89
C ASP A 109 -11.71 -0.91 -9.95
N PRO A 110 -11.57 -2.21 -10.23
CA PRO A 110 -10.27 -2.87 -10.29
C PRO A 110 -9.41 -2.42 -11.49
N ALA A 111 -10.04 -1.86 -12.53
CA ALA A 111 -9.34 -1.37 -13.70
C ALA A 111 -8.59 -0.08 -13.38
N ASP A 112 -9.25 0.89 -12.73
CA ASP A 112 -8.59 2.10 -12.27
C ASP A 112 -7.55 1.79 -11.19
N ALA A 113 -7.88 0.93 -10.21
CA ALA A 113 -6.91 0.52 -9.19
C ALA A 113 -5.63 -0.07 -9.83
N GLY A 114 -5.80 -0.93 -10.83
CA GLY A 114 -4.70 -1.52 -11.57
C GLY A 114 -3.89 -0.50 -12.39
N PHE A 115 -4.54 0.51 -12.96
CA PHE A 115 -3.89 1.60 -13.69
C PHE A 115 -3.05 2.47 -12.76
N GLN A 116 -3.62 2.92 -11.64
CA GLN A 116 -2.94 3.76 -10.66
C GLN A 116 -1.68 3.07 -10.10
N LEU A 117 -1.78 1.79 -9.74
CA LEU A 117 -0.63 1.01 -9.26
C LEU A 117 0.43 0.78 -10.36
N GLY A 118 0.00 0.66 -11.62
CA GLY A 118 0.89 0.62 -12.76
C GLY A 118 1.71 1.90 -12.92
N LEU A 119 1.13 3.08 -12.63
CA LEU A 119 1.86 4.35 -12.64
C LEU A 119 2.96 4.36 -11.58
N VAL A 120 2.66 3.90 -10.36
CA VAL A 120 3.64 3.81 -9.27
C VAL A 120 4.76 2.83 -9.62
N ALA A 121 4.41 1.62 -10.06
CA ALA A 121 5.39 0.60 -10.42
C ALA A 121 6.29 1.01 -11.60
N GLY A 122 5.74 1.80 -12.53
CA GLY A 122 6.45 2.34 -13.68
C GLY A 122 7.31 3.59 -13.39
N ASP A 123 7.22 4.17 -12.19
CA ASP A 123 7.92 5.41 -11.86
C ASP A 123 9.45 5.24 -11.92
N PRO A 124 10.17 6.06 -12.72
CA PRO A 124 11.63 5.98 -12.80
C PRO A 124 12.34 6.33 -11.48
N ASP A 125 11.70 7.11 -10.60
CA ASP A 125 12.26 7.51 -9.30
C ASP A 125 12.11 6.38 -8.27
N PRO A 126 13.22 5.79 -7.78
CA PRO A 126 13.15 4.78 -6.73
C PRO A 126 12.65 5.33 -5.39
N LEU A 127 12.81 6.62 -5.10
CA LEU A 127 12.33 7.23 -3.85
C LEU A 127 10.81 7.37 -3.87
N ALA A 128 10.23 7.82 -4.98
CA ALA A 128 8.78 7.86 -5.16
C ALA A 128 8.13 6.46 -4.97
N ARG A 129 8.77 5.41 -5.50
CA ARG A 129 8.34 4.02 -5.30
C ARG A 129 8.51 3.55 -3.86
N LEU A 130 9.59 3.96 -3.19
CA LEU A 130 9.80 3.66 -1.78
C LEU A 130 8.71 4.32 -0.93
N ASP A 131 8.45 5.61 -1.13
CA ASP A 131 7.46 6.36 -0.37
C ASP A 131 6.06 5.75 -0.52
N ALA A 132 5.65 5.42 -1.75
CA ALA A 132 4.38 4.73 -2.00
C ALA A 132 4.26 3.39 -1.27
N ALA A 133 5.33 2.58 -1.29
CA ALA A 133 5.35 1.28 -0.63
C ALA A 133 5.31 1.41 0.90
N LEU A 134 6.03 2.38 1.47
CA LEU A 134 6.04 2.64 2.90
C LEU A 134 4.68 3.12 3.40
N HIS A 135 4.02 4.04 2.67
CA HIS A 135 2.70 4.54 3.07
C HIS A 135 1.64 3.44 3.04
N VAL A 136 1.56 2.66 1.97
CA VAL A 136 0.57 1.58 1.90
C VAL A 136 0.86 0.47 2.92
N LEU A 137 2.14 0.19 3.19
CA LEU A 137 2.54 -0.77 4.23
C LEU A 137 2.12 -0.28 5.63
N LEU A 138 2.35 1.01 5.92
CA LEU A 138 1.95 1.63 7.18
C LEU A 138 0.42 1.59 7.35
N TRP A 139 -0.34 1.93 6.31
CA TRP A 139 -1.81 1.84 6.38
C TRP A 139 -2.27 0.40 6.55
N ALA A 140 -1.70 -0.54 5.79
CA ALA A 140 -2.02 -1.95 5.91
C ALA A 140 -1.74 -2.45 7.33
N ASP A 141 -0.63 -2.03 7.94
CA ASP A 141 -0.30 -2.39 9.31
C ASP A 141 -1.29 -1.80 10.32
N VAL A 142 -1.49 -0.47 10.29
CA VAL A 142 -2.38 0.26 11.21
C VAL A 142 -3.83 -0.21 11.12
N LEU A 143 -4.32 -0.55 9.92
CA LEU A 143 -5.71 -0.94 9.71
C LEU A 143 -5.96 -2.44 9.94
N SER A 144 -4.94 -3.29 9.76
CA SER A 144 -5.06 -4.74 9.98
C SER A 144 -4.60 -5.19 11.36
N GLY A 145 -3.86 -4.34 12.09
CA GLY A 145 -3.70 -4.45 13.53
C GLY A 145 -4.97 -3.96 14.21
N GLY A 146 -5.73 -4.87 14.83
CA GLY A 146 -6.83 -4.47 15.71
C GLY A 146 -6.34 -3.59 16.86
N PRO A 147 -7.23 -2.85 17.55
CA PRO A 147 -6.85 -2.10 18.75
C PRO A 147 -6.20 -3.04 19.76
N ASP A 148 -5.11 -2.60 20.38
CA ASP A 148 -4.61 -3.18 21.64
C ASP A 148 -5.73 -3.27 22.70
#